data_AF-A0A6G1D2Z5-F1
#
_entry.id   AF-A0A6G1D2Z5-F1
#
_cell.length_a   1.000
_cell.length_b   1.000
_cell.length_c   1.000
_cell.angle_alpha   90.00
_cell.angle_beta   90.00
_cell.angle_gamma   90.00
#
_symmetry.space_group_name_H-M   'P 1'
#
loop_
_entity.id
_entity.type
_entity.pdbx_description
1 polymer ?
#
loop_
_entity_poly.entity_id
_entity_poly.type
_entity_poly.pdbx_seq_one_letter_code
_entity_poly.pdbx_strand_id
1 'polypeptide(L)'
;MNAVERFKTVDKLELFEPLKAGQSPKYMVFSCADARVCRTLTFGLQPGEAFTVRNIASMVTAYDERRRCSIGSAIEFAVVVLKVKIGLVAKKVERENMLLPFDDRCTVLEKEVVNLSLRNLQSYPFVKEKLEKGTLKLIGARYDFVYGSFEMWDP
;
A
#
# COMPACT_ATOMS: atom_id res chain seq x y z
N MET A 1 -27.66 8.71 -12.47
CA MET A 1 -27.12 7.34 -12.38
C MET A 1 -26.11 7.26 -11.25
N ASN A 2 -26.34 6.42 -10.24
CA ASN A 2 -25.45 6.26 -9.08
C ASN A 2 -24.25 5.33 -9.39
N ALA A 3 -23.35 5.12 -8.42
CA ALA A 3 -22.17 4.28 -8.61
C ALA A 3 -22.49 2.79 -8.85
N VAL A 4 -23.55 2.26 -8.21
CA VAL A 4 -23.98 0.86 -8.35
C VAL A 4 -24.61 0.61 -9.72
N GLU A 5 -25.41 1.56 -10.22
CA GLU A 5 -25.97 1.53 -11.58
C GLU A 5 -24.86 1.56 -12.63
N ARG A 6 -23.91 2.51 -12.52
CA ARG A 6 -22.73 2.57 -13.42
C ARG A 6 -21.86 1.31 -13.36
N PHE A 7 -21.84 0.61 -12.22
CA PHE A 7 -21.11 -0.65 -12.12
C PHE A 7 -21.76 -1.76 -12.97
N LYS A 8 -23.10 -1.79 -13.07
CA LYS A 8 -23.89 -2.78 -13.82
C LYS A 8 -23.89 -2.54 -15.33
N THR A 9 -23.67 -1.30 -15.80
CA THR A 9 -23.75 -0.95 -17.24
C THR A 9 -22.45 -1.13 -18.01
N VAL A 10 -21.33 -1.35 -17.31
CA VAL A 10 -20.02 -1.57 -17.95
C VAL A 10 -19.77 -3.06 -18.02
N ASP A 11 -19.70 -3.60 -19.24
CA ASP A 11 -19.26 -4.98 -19.44
C ASP A 11 -17.78 -5.10 -19.02
N LYS A 12 -17.52 -6.11 -18.20
CA LYS A 12 -16.20 -6.43 -17.63
C LYS A 12 -15.99 -7.94 -17.61
N LEU A 13 -16.75 -8.72 -18.38
CA LEU A 13 -16.63 -10.17 -18.40
C LEU A 13 -15.18 -10.56 -18.68
N GLU A 14 -14.61 -10.07 -19.79
CA GLU A 14 -13.23 -10.34 -20.19
C GLU A 14 -12.18 -9.98 -19.11
N LEU A 15 -12.45 -8.93 -18.31
CA LEU A 15 -11.55 -8.46 -17.25
C LEU A 15 -11.60 -9.34 -15.98
N PHE A 16 -12.73 -10.00 -15.72
CA PHE A 16 -12.95 -10.81 -14.51
C PHE A 16 -13.01 -12.33 -14.77
N GLU A 17 -13.26 -12.80 -15.99
CA GLU A 17 -13.18 -14.22 -16.38
C GLU A 17 -11.88 -14.89 -15.88
N PRO A 18 -10.67 -14.37 -16.16
CA PRO A 18 -9.43 -15.02 -15.70
C PRO A 18 -9.27 -15.02 -14.17
N LEU A 19 -10.00 -14.15 -13.45
CA LEU A 19 -9.94 -14.02 -11.99
C LEU A 19 -10.94 -14.93 -11.25
N LYS A 20 -11.86 -15.60 -11.96
CA LYS A 20 -12.81 -16.54 -11.35
C LYS A 20 -12.11 -17.77 -10.73
N ALA A 21 -11.00 -18.20 -11.32
CA ALA A 21 -10.24 -19.37 -10.85
C ALA A 21 -9.42 -19.09 -9.58
N GLY A 22 -9.15 -17.82 -9.25
CA GLY A 22 -8.37 -17.42 -8.09
C GLY A 22 -7.63 -16.10 -8.28
N GLN A 23 -6.72 -15.81 -7.35
CA GLN A 23 -5.88 -14.61 -7.39
C GLN A 23 -4.40 -14.96 -7.16
N SER A 24 -3.51 -14.32 -7.92
CA SER A 24 -2.06 -14.42 -7.75
C SER A 24 -1.41 -13.03 -7.92
N PRO A 25 -1.74 -12.06 -7.04
CA PRO A 25 -1.24 -10.69 -7.17
C PRO A 25 0.27 -10.63 -7.03
N LYS A 26 0.91 -9.80 -7.85
CA LYS A 26 2.36 -9.57 -7.80
C LYS A 26 2.74 -8.64 -6.66
N TYR A 27 1.82 -7.76 -6.26
CA TYR A 27 2.07 -6.70 -5.30
C TYR A 27 1.12 -6.79 -4.09
N MET A 28 1.61 -6.42 -2.91
CA MET A 28 0.78 -5.93 -1.82
C MET A 28 0.93 -4.42 -1.73
N VAL A 29 -0.17 -3.68 -1.64
CA VAL A 29 -0.13 -2.21 -1.55
C VAL A 29 -0.93 -1.70 -0.36
N PHE A 30 -0.25 -1.05 0.57
CA PHE A 30 -0.88 -0.19 1.58
C PHE A 30 -1.08 1.21 1.00
N SER A 31 -2.26 1.80 1.21
CA SER A 31 -2.47 3.22 0.92
C SER A 31 -3.56 3.84 1.81
N CYS A 32 -3.63 5.16 1.80
CA CYS A 32 -4.57 5.89 2.64
C CYS A 32 -6.04 5.61 2.25
N ALA A 33 -6.92 5.71 3.24
CA ALA A 33 -8.37 5.71 3.06
C ALA A 33 -8.91 6.97 2.34
N ASP A 34 -8.09 8.02 2.16
CA ASP A 34 -8.44 9.25 1.43
C ASP A 34 -9.06 8.94 0.05
N ALA A 35 -10.29 9.41 -0.18
CA ALA A 35 -11.06 9.16 -1.39
C ALA A 35 -10.37 9.65 -2.68
N ARG A 36 -9.48 10.64 -2.58
CA ARG A 36 -8.72 11.20 -3.72
C ARG A 36 -7.60 10.28 -4.21
N VAL A 37 -7.15 9.33 -3.39
CA VAL A 37 -6.03 8.42 -3.72
C VAL A 37 -6.57 7.04 -4.08
N CYS A 38 -7.01 6.89 -5.32
CA CYS A 38 -7.41 5.59 -5.88
C CYS A 38 -6.19 4.87 -6.48
N ARG A 39 -5.67 3.84 -5.80
CA ARG A 39 -4.48 3.08 -6.25
C ARG A 39 -4.57 2.56 -7.68
N THR A 40 -5.72 2.02 -8.07
CA THR A 40 -5.98 1.52 -9.43
C THR A 40 -5.71 2.60 -10.49
N LEU A 41 -6.02 3.87 -10.17
CA LEU A 41 -5.74 5.01 -11.03
C LEU A 41 -4.30 5.50 -10.88
N THR A 42 -3.82 5.72 -9.65
CA THR A 42 -2.48 6.25 -9.35
C THR A 42 -1.34 5.36 -9.88
N PHE A 43 -1.53 4.04 -9.90
CA PHE A 43 -0.53 3.06 -10.32
C PHE A 43 -0.85 2.36 -11.65
N GLY A 44 -2.00 2.64 -12.27
CA GLY A 44 -2.47 1.92 -13.47
C GLY A 44 -2.78 0.43 -13.25
N LEU A 45 -2.84 -0.03 -11.99
CA LEU A 45 -2.99 -1.44 -11.61
C LEU A 45 -4.32 -2.02 -12.12
N GLN A 46 -4.25 -3.18 -12.77
CA GLN A 46 -5.43 -3.93 -13.19
C GLN A 46 -5.97 -4.80 -12.04
N PRO A 47 -7.25 -5.24 -12.11
CA PRO A 47 -7.80 -6.24 -11.20
C PRO A 47 -6.91 -7.49 -11.14
N GLY A 48 -6.68 -7.99 -9.93
CA GLY A 48 -5.82 -9.17 -9.69
C GLY A 48 -4.31 -8.89 -9.61
N GLU A 49 -3.81 -7.70 -9.99
CA GLU A 49 -2.36 -7.43 -9.92
C GLU A 49 -1.84 -7.12 -8.51
N ALA A 50 -2.70 -6.55 -7.66
CA ALA A 50 -2.33 -6.15 -6.30
C ALA A 50 -3.37 -6.62 -5.24
N PHE A 51 -2.87 -7.23 -4.17
CA PHE A 51 -3.59 -7.38 -2.91
C PHE A 51 -3.45 -6.09 -2.11
N THR A 52 -4.52 -5.52 -1.55
CA THR A 52 -4.42 -4.12 -1.11
C THR A 52 -5.17 -3.78 0.18
N VAL A 53 -4.51 -3.01 1.06
CA VAL A 53 -5.00 -2.62 2.40
C VAL A 53 -5.21 -1.12 2.45
N ARG A 54 -6.37 -0.64 2.91
CA ARG A 54 -6.64 0.79 3.13
C ARG A 54 -6.92 1.06 4.60
N ASN A 55 -6.23 2.05 5.15
CA ASN A 55 -6.47 2.54 6.51
C ASN A 55 -6.11 4.03 6.59
N ILE A 56 -6.32 4.63 7.76
CA ILE A 56 -5.95 6.02 8.03
C ILE A 56 -4.41 6.13 7.98
N ALA A 57 -3.90 7.09 7.20
CA ALA A 57 -2.48 7.37 7.02
C ALA A 57 -1.58 6.23 6.50
N SER A 58 -2.14 5.21 5.83
CA SER A 58 -1.39 4.07 5.25
C SER A 58 -0.58 3.23 6.26
N MET A 59 -0.82 3.37 7.56
CA MET A 59 0.10 2.89 8.59
C MET A 59 0.19 1.37 8.67
N VAL A 60 1.40 0.86 8.93
CA VAL A 60 1.64 -0.52 9.35
C VAL A 60 2.01 -0.54 10.83
N THR A 61 1.36 -1.38 11.62
CA THR A 61 1.73 -1.65 13.01
C THR A 61 2.90 -2.62 13.08
N ALA A 62 3.77 -2.48 14.09
CA ALA A 62 4.79 -3.48 14.39
C ALA A 62 4.17 -4.87 14.66
N TYR A 63 4.97 -5.91 14.49
CA TYR A 63 4.58 -7.29 14.78
C TYR A 63 4.39 -7.49 16.28
N ASP A 64 3.25 -8.09 16.67
CA ASP A 64 2.91 -8.47 18.03
C ASP A 64 2.23 -9.84 18.00
N GLU A 65 2.92 -10.87 18.47
CA GLU A 65 2.43 -12.26 18.47
C GLU A 65 1.17 -12.44 19.31
N ARG A 66 1.00 -11.60 20.34
CA ARG A 66 -0.14 -11.63 21.26
C ARG A 66 -1.32 -10.83 20.72
N ARG A 67 -1.10 -9.90 19.80
CA ARG A 67 -2.13 -9.05 19.19
C ARG A 67 -2.21 -9.23 17.68
N ARG A 68 -2.90 -10.29 17.26
CA ARG A 68 -3.36 -10.44 15.87
C ARG A 68 -4.32 -9.31 15.49
N CYS A 69 -3.80 -8.31 14.79
CA CYS A 69 -4.56 -7.21 14.21
C CYS A 69 -4.85 -7.47 12.72
N SER A 70 -5.85 -6.77 12.17
CA SER A 70 -6.23 -6.88 10.75
C SER A 70 -5.09 -6.59 9.78
N ILE A 71 -4.19 -5.67 10.14
CA ILE A 71 -2.97 -5.38 9.36
C ILE A 71 -2.04 -6.59 9.36
N GLY A 72 -1.73 -7.15 10.54
CA GLY A 72 -0.86 -8.32 10.67
C GLY A 72 -1.37 -9.53 9.88
N SER A 73 -2.66 -9.86 10.00
CA SER A 73 -3.29 -10.94 9.23
C SER A 73 -3.29 -10.68 7.73
N ALA A 74 -3.45 -9.43 7.28
CA ALA A 74 -3.35 -9.07 5.87
C ALA A 74 -1.93 -9.24 5.32
N ILE A 75 -0.89 -8.89 6.09
CA ILE A 75 0.52 -9.08 5.72
C ILE A 75 0.84 -10.59 5.70
N GLU A 76 0.45 -11.33 6.72
CA GLU A 76 0.64 -12.79 6.80
C GLU A 76 0.01 -13.51 5.60
N PHE A 77 -1.27 -13.23 5.30
CA PHE A 77 -1.94 -13.83 4.15
C PHE A 77 -1.26 -13.47 2.81
N ALA A 78 -0.95 -12.19 2.60
CA ALA A 78 -0.35 -11.74 1.36
C ALA A 78 1.09 -12.29 1.17
N VAL A 79 1.88 -12.36 2.23
CA VAL A 79 3.27 -12.81 2.17
C VAL A 79 3.37 -14.34 2.16
N VAL A 80 2.68 -15.04 3.07
CA VAL A 80 2.81 -16.49 3.24
C VAL A 80 1.99 -17.24 2.19
N VAL A 81 0.73 -16.87 1.99
CA VAL A 81 -0.21 -17.58 1.08
C VAL A 81 -0.07 -17.07 -0.35
N LEU A 82 -0.24 -15.76 -0.60
CA LEU A 82 -0.24 -15.20 -1.95
C LEU A 82 1.17 -14.96 -2.53
N LYS A 83 2.23 -14.98 -1.70
CA LYS A 83 3.65 -14.84 -2.10
C LYS A 83 3.95 -13.55 -2.88
N VAL A 84 3.29 -12.45 -2.52
CA VAL A 84 3.44 -11.11 -3.11
C VAL A 84 4.82 -10.47 -2.86
N LYS A 85 5.14 -9.41 -3.63
CA LYS A 85 6.12 -8.37 -3.27
C LYS A 85 5.41 -7.21 -2.54
N ILE A 86 5.96 -6.58 -1.52
CA ILE A 86 5.25 -5.50 -0.77
C ILE A 86 5.72 -4.10 -1.20
N GLY A 87 4.79 -3.26 -1.62
CA GLY A 87 4.96 -1.81 -1.74
C GLY A 87 4.17 -1.07 -0.65
N LEU A 88 4.81 -0.14 0.04
CA LEU A 88 4.14 0.83 0.92
C LEU A 88 3.99 2.17 0.22
N VAL A 89 2.78 2.73 0.27
CA VAL A 89 2.47 4.01 -0.36
C VAL A 89 1.82 4.90 0.70
N ALA A 90 2.55 5.86 1.24
CA ALA A 90 1.90 7.01 1.85
C ALA A 90 1.58 8.08 0.80
N LYS A 91 0.90 9.10 1.30
CA LYS A 91 0.56 10.33 0.62
C LYS A 91 1.33 11.45 1.31
N LYS A 92 1.58 12.56 0.63
CA LYS A 92 2.13 13.76 1.28
C LYS A 92 1.58 15.09 0.79
N VAL A 93 1.60 16.10 1.67
CA VAL A 93 1.42 17.54 1.42
C VAL A 93 2.72 18.30 1.81
N GLU A 94 3.49 18.76 0.80
CA GLU A 94 4.56 19.81 0.69
C GLU A 94 5.73 20.02 1.70
N ARG A 95 6.97 20.23 1.19
CA ARG A 95 8.32 19.90 1.75
C ARG A 95 8.99 20.95 2.71
N GLU A 96 9.91 20.68 3.69
CA GLU A 96 10.43 19.46 4.40
C GLU A 96 11.61 19.76 5.41
N ASN A 97 11.40 20.24 6.66
CA ASN A 97 12.45 20.45 7.72
C ASN A 97 11.88 20.88 9.11
N MET A 98 12.62 20.71 10.22
CA MET A 98 12.08 20.92 11.60
C MET A 98 11.99 22.37 12.12
N LEU A 99 12.43 23.37 11.34
CA LEU A 99 12.24 24.80 11.64
C LEU A 99 11.15 25.45 10.76
N LEU A 100 10.43 24.66 9.97
CA LEU A 100 9.57 25.16 8.90
C LEU A 100 8.10 25.39 9.32
N PRO A 101 7.32 26.13 8.49
CA PRO A 101 5.86 26.22 8.55
C PRO A 101 5.10 24.91 8.78
N PHE A 102 3.80 25.01 9.12
CA PHE A 102 3.00 23.86 9.54
C PHE A 102 2.89 22.76 8.46
N ASP A 103 2.66 23.15 7.21
CA ASP A 103 2.49 22.22 6.09
C ASP A 103 3.79 21.41 5.86
N ASP A 104 4.92 22.10 5.86
CA ASP A 104 6.28 21.56 5.79
C ASP A 104 6.66 20.63 6.97
N ARG A 105 5.85 20.55 8.03
CA ARG A 105 5.99 19.55 9.12
C ARG A 105 5.11 18.34 8.90
N CYS A 106 3.86 18.53 8.45
CA CYS A 106 2.97 17.43 8.05
C CYS A 106 3.67 16.49 7.07
N THR A 107 4.43 17.11 6.17
CA THR A 107 5.24 16.45 5.16
C THR A 107 6.39 15.58 5.68
N VAL A 108 7.09 15.99 6.74
CA VAL A 108 8.20 15.19 7.27
C VAL A 108 7.60 13.98 7.95
N LEU A 109 6.49 14.17 8.67
CA LEU A 109 5.69 13.11 9.27
C LEU A 109 5.13 12.15 8.21
N GLU A 110 4.74 12.62 7.03
CA GLU A 110 4.22 11.78 5.95
C GLU A 110 5.29 10.92 5.25
N LYS A 111 6.55 11.37 5.20
CA LYS A 111 7.69 10.48 4.84
C LYS A 111 8.05 9.55 6.00
N GLU A 112 8.13 10.08 7.22
CA GLU A 112 8.51 9.28 8.39
C GLU A 112 7.48 8.22 8.79
N VAL A 113 6.19 8.39 8.48
CA VAL A 113 5.19 7.35 8.67
C VAL A 113 5.35 6.19 7.68
N VAL A 114 5.86 6.44 6.46
CA VAL A 114 6.32 5.38 5.55
C VAL A 114 7.52 4.68 6.16
N ASN A 115 8.54 5.43 6.57
CA ASN A 115 9.79 4.88 7.10
C ASN A 115 9.53 4.06 8.38
N LEU A 116 8.65 4.54 9.27
CA LEU A 116 8.16 3.80 10.42
C LEU A 116 7.37 2.54 10.00
N SER A 117 6.52 2.63 8.98
CA SER A 117 5.77 1.47 8.48
C SER A 117 6.67 0.43 7.80
N LEU A 118 7.75 0.86 7.12
CA LEU A 118 8.79 -0.01 6.56
C LEU A 118 9.57 -0.73 7.67
N ARG A 119 10.02 0.01 8.69
CA ARG A 119 10.63 -0.56 9.91
C ARG A 119 9.68 -1.55 10.61
N ASN A 120 8.40 -1.22 10.70
CA ASN A 120 7.38 -2.10 11.26
C ASN A 120 7.18 -3.37 10.42
N LEU A 121 7.19 -3.30 9.09
CA LEU A 121 7.18 -4.50 8.23
C LEU A 121 8.40 -5.40 8.47
N GLN A 122 9.59 -4.83 8.65
CA GLN A 122 10.81 -5.59 8.95
C GLN A 122 10.75 -6.32 10.31
N SER A 123 9.85 -5.95 11.21
CA SER A 123 9.64 -6.66 12.50
C SER A 123 8.87 -7.98 12.38
N TYR A 124 8.19 -8.24 11.24
CA TYR A 124 7.47 -9.49 11.02
C TYR A 124 8.47 -10.60 10.61
N PRO A 125 8.58 -11.73 11.33
CA PRO A 125 9.60 -12.75 11.07
C PRO A 125 9.61 -13.27 9.63
N PHE A 126 8.43 -13.57 9.07
CA PHE A 126 8.25 -14.08 7.71
C PHE A 126 8.44 -13.00 6.62
N VAL A 127 8.42 -11.70 6.97
CA VAL A 127 8.84 -10.62 6.06
C VAL A 127 10.36 -10.53 6.05
N LYS A 128 10.98 -10.51 7.23
CA LYS A 128 12.44 -10.46 7.38
C LYS A 128 13.13 -11.63 6.66
N GLU A 129 12.68 -12.85 6.91
CA GLU A 129 13.19 -14.07 6.24
C GLU A 129 13.16 -13.96 4.70
N LYS A 130 12.08 -13.39 4.14
CA LYS A 130 11.94 -13.27 2.69
C LYS A 130 12.74 -12.14 2.07
N LEU A 131 13.01 -11.08 2.85
CA LEU A 131 13.94 -10.01 2.47
C LEU A 131 15.37 -10.54 2.45
N GLU A 132 15.79 -11.27 3.48
CA GLU A 132 17.10 -11.94 3.55
C GLU A 132 17.31 -12.93 2.39
N LYS A 133 16.25 -13.63 1.98
CA LYS A 133 16.25 -14.53 0.80
C LYS A 133 16.12 -13.80 -0.55
N GLY A 134 15.98 -12.48 -0.60
CA GLY A 134 15.76 -11.70 -1.82
C GLY A 134 14.44 -11.98 -2.56
N THR A 135 13.56 -12.80 -1.99
CA THR A 135 12.25 -13.18 -2.58
C THR A 135 11.18 -12.11 -2.41
N LEU A 136 11.39 -11.20 -1.46
CA LEU A 136 10.55 -10.06 -1.15
C LEU A 136 11.37 -8.79 -1.29
N LYS A 137 10.77 -7.73 -1.83
CA LYS A 137 11.28 -6.36 -1.76
C LYS A 137 10.26 -5.50 -1.03
N LEU A 138 10.73 -4.57 -0.21
CA LEU A 138 9.95 -3.45 0.31
C LEU A 138 10.29 -2.19 -0.50
N ILE A 139 9.30 -1.35 -0.76
CA ILE A 139 9.45 -0.05 -1.41
C ILE A 139 8.66 0.97 -0.60
N GLY A 140 9.27 2.09 -0.22
CA GLY A 140 8.59 3.27 0.28
C GLY A 140 8.17 4.17 -0.88
N ALA A 141 6.97 4.73 -0.81
CA ALA A 141 6.50 5.64 -1.84
C ALA A 141 5.59 6.74 -1.31
N ARG A 142 5.57 7.85 -2.05
CA ARG A 142 4.78 9.05 -1.84
C ARG A 142 4.11 9.45 -3.15
N TYR A 143 2.79 9.58 -3.12
CA TYR A 143 2.05 10.28 -4.17
C TYR A 143 1.70 11.71 -3.76
N ASP A 144 2.00 12.64 -4.65
CA ASP A 144 1.60 14.04 -4.61
C ASP A 144 0.50 14.28 -5.64
N PHE A 145 -0.73 14.42 -5.16
CA PHE A 145 -1.91 14.61 -6.00
C PHE A 145 -2.14 16.07 -6.40
N VAL A 146 -1.34 17.02 -5.86
CA VAL A 146 -1.42 18.46 -6.22
C VAL A 146 -0.66 18.68 -7.52
N TYR A 147 0.57 18.18 -7.59
CA TYR A 147 1.43 18.29 -8.79
C TYR A 147 1.40 17.02 -9.68
N GLY A 148 0.70 15.97 -9.26
CA GLY A 148 0.65 14.69 -9.96
C GLY A 148 1.96 13.90 -9.92
N SER A 149 2.90 14.25 -9.02
CA SER A 149 4.23 13.63 -8.95
C SER A 149 4.26 12.42 -8.01
N PHE A 150 5.19 11.49 -8.30
CA PHE A 150 5.33 10.24 -7.55
C PHE A 150 6.80 10.01 -7.20
N GLU A 151 7.09 9.85 -5.90
CA GLU A 151 8.42 9.61 -5.37
C GLU A 151 8.47 8.18 -4.80
N MET A 152 9.53 7.41 -5.11
CA MET A 152 9.80 6.09 -4.54
C MET A 152 11.22 6.02 -3.96
N TRP A 153 11.40 5.22 -2.92
CA TRP A 153 12.69 4.92 -2.31
C TRP A 153 12.71 3.50 -1.74
N ASP A 154 13.91 2.95 -1.58
CA ASP A 154 14.13 1.73 -0.82
C ASP A 154 14.31 2.07 0.68
N PRO A 155 13.89 1.17 1.60
CA PRO A 155 13.97 1.39 3.06
C PRO A 155 15.40 1.47 3.64
#